data_AF-A0A2V9KVY6-F1
#
_entry.id   AF-A0A2V9KVY6-F1
#
_cell.length_a   1.000
_cell.length_b   1.000
_cell.length_c   1.000
_cell.angle_alpha   90.00
_cell.angle_beta   90.00
_cell.angle_gamma   90.00
#
_symmetry.space_group_name_H-M   'P 1'
#
loop_
_entity.id
_entity.type
_entity.pdbx_description
1 polymer ?
#
loop_
_entity_poly.entity_id
_entity_poly.type
_entity_poly.pdbx_seq_one_letter_code
_entity_poly.pdbx_strand_id
1 'polypeptide(L)'
;MARGWESKTIEEQISAAQAESEATSKATLTPEQVERRSKREGLLLQRACALNDLRATRHERRRALLERTLEHLDRQLAELESLESR
;
A
#
# COMPACT_ATOMS: atom_id res chain seq x y z
N MET A 1 -14.43 8.37 -17.99
CA MET A 1 -13.96 6.96 -17.87
C MET A 1 -12.45 6.81 -18.05
N ALA A 2 -11.65 7.81 -17.62
CA ALA A 2 -10.26 7.56 -17.26
C ALA A 2 -10.31 7.26 -15.76
N ARG A 3 -10.16 6.00 -15.37
CA ARG A 3 -10.10 5.57 -13.98
C ARG A 3 -8.80 6.12 -13.40
N GLY A 4 -8.85 7.39 -12.98
CA GLY A 4 -7.86 7.98 -12.10
C GLY A 4 -7.85 7.13 -10.85
N TRP A 5 -6.73 6.47 -10.62
CA TRP A 5 -6.40 5.77 -9.39
C TRP A 5 -6.67 6.74 -8.23
N GLU A 6 -7.62 6.35 -7.40
CA GLU A 6 -8.26 7.15 -6.36
C GLU A 6 -7.28 7.53 -5.24
N SER A 7 -6.44 8.55 -5.45
CA SER A 7 -5.65 9.18 -4.38
C SER A 7 -6.39 10.35 -3.72
N LYS A 8 -7.73 10.36 -3.69
CA LYS A 8 -8.49 11.55 -3.25
C LYS A 8 -9.63 11.29 -2.25
N THR A 9 -9.54 10.29 -1.38
CA THR A 9 -10.60 10.07 -0.36
C THR A 9 -10.12 9.62 1.02
N ILE A 10 -8.90 9.95 1.45
CA ILE A 10 -8.48 9.69 2.85
C ILE A 10 -7.80 10.92 3.51
N GLU A 11 -8.20 12.14 3.13
CA GLU A 11 -7.90 13.34 3.94
C GLU A 11 -9.07 13.70 4.87
N GLU A 12 -10.32 13.38 4.50
CA GLU A 12 -11.51 13.81 5.24
C GLU A 12 -11.81 13.00 6.52
N GLN A 13 -11.23 11.81 6.70
CA GLN A 13 -11.47 11.00 7.92
C GLN A 13 -10.55 11.34 9.10
N ILE A 14 -9.47 12.10 8.89
CA ILE A 14 -8.51 12.43 9.95
C ILE A 14 -8.92 13.70 10.72
N SER A 15 -9.55 14.67 10.03
CA SER A 15 -9.96 15.95 10.63
C SER A 15 -10.98 15.80 11.77
N ALA A 16 -11.87 14.79 11.68
CA ALA A 16 -12.85 14.53 12.74
C ALA A 16 -12.26 13.88 14.01
N ALA A 17 -11.10 13.23 13.90
CA ALA A 17 -10.48 12.50 15.02
C ALA A 17 -9.65 13.39 15.96
N GLN A 18 -9.33 14.62 15.56
CA GLN A 18 -8.55 15.55 16.39
C GLN A 18 -9.38 16.21 17.50
N ALA A 19 -10.72 16.19 17.42
CA ALA A 19 -11.59 16.81 18.42
C ALA A 19 -11.85 15.91 19.65
N GLU A 20 -11.59 14.60 19.57
CA GLU A 20 -11.86 13.65 20.67
C GLU A 20 -10.59 13.20 21.43
N SER A 21 -9.39 13.62 20.99
CA SER A 21 -8.11 13.11 21.48
C SER A 21 -7.61 13.69 22.81
N GLU A 22 -8.45 14.34 23.62
CA GLU A 22 -8.08 14.81 24.96
C GLU A 22 -8.28 13.74 26.06
N ALA A 23 -8.99 12.64 25.79
CA ALA A 23 -9.49 11.78 26.87
C ALA A 23 -8.89 10.37 26.97
N THR A 24 -8.10 9.87 26.01
CA THR A 24 -7.62 8.48 26.11
C THR A 24 -6.28 8.26 25.44
N SER A 25 -5.33 7.89 26.28
CA SER A 25 -4.05 7.23 26.04
C SER A 25 -4.18 5.95 25.20
N LYS A 26 -4.58 6.07 23.93
CA LYS A 26 -4.33 5.09 22.89
C LYS A 26 -3.34 5.73 21.95
N ALA A 27 -2.21 5.05 21.71
CA ALA A 27 -1.16 5.51 20.82
C ALA A 27 -1.76 5.88 19.46
N THR A 28 -2.04 7.17 19.28
CA THR A 28 -2.42 7.76 18.00
C THR A 28 -1.25 7.52 17.08
N LEU A 29 -1.44 6.67 16.07
CA LEU A 29 -0.41 6.46 15.06
C LEU A 29 -0.02 7.83 14.51
N THR A 30 1.28 8.12 14.49
CA THR A 30 1.75 9.40 13.94
C THR A 30 1.40 9.47 12.45
N PRO A 31 1.24 10.66 11.86
CA PRO A 31 0.97 10.79 10.42
C PRO A 31 1.93 9.99 9.55
N GLU A 32 3.20 9.91 9.94
CA GLU A 32 4.24 9.13 9.26
C GLU A 32 4.00 7.62 9.36
N GLN A 33 3.46 7.12 10.48
CA GLN A 33 3.10 5.71 10.65
C GLN A 33 1.88 5.36 9.79
N VAL A 34 0.91 6.27 9.68
CA VAL A 34 -0.26 6.10 8.81
C VAL A 34 0.18 6.04 7.34
N GLU A 35 1.01 6.98 6.90
CA GLU A 35 1.51 7.02 5.52
C GLU A 35 2.28 5.74 5.15
N ARG A 36 3.16 5.28 6.05
CA ARG A 36 3.91 4.02 5.85
C ARG A 36 2.98 2.82 5.74
N ARG A 37 1.97 2.74 6.60
CA ARG A 37 0.96 1.68 6.55
C ARG A 37 0.18 1.70 5.24
N SER A 38 -0.30 2.87 4.82
CA SER A 38 -1.03 3.01 3.54
C SER A 38 -0.14 2.64 2.35
N LYS A 39 1.15 3.02 2.38
CA LYS A 39 2.11 2.62 1.36
C LYS A 39 2.29 1.11 1.31
N ARG A 40 2.42 0.45 2.47
CA ARG A 40 2.49 -1.02 2.58
C ARG A 40 1.26 -1.70 2.01
N GLU A 41 0.08 -1.24 2.39
CA GLU A 41 -1.21 -1.76 1.92
C GLU A 41 -1.35 -1.62 0.40
N GLY A 42 -0.93 -0.48 -0.16
CA GLY A 42 -0.91 -0.25 -1.60
C GLY A 42 0.02 -1.23 -2.35
N LEU A 43 1.22 -1.46 -1.83
CA LEU A 43 2.18 -2.42 -2.43
C LEU A 43 1.66 -3.85 -2.36
N LEU A 44 1.06 -4.26 -1.24
CA LEU A 44 0.45 -5.58 -1.09
C LEU A 44 -0.71 -5.79 -2.07
N LEU A 45 -1.55 -4.78 -2.27
CA LEU A 45 -2.64 -4.82 -3.24
C LEU A 45 -2.11 -4.98 -4.67
N GLN A 46 -1.10 -4.20 -5.05
CA GLN A 46 -0.47 -4.31 -6.37
C GLN A 46 0.16 -5.68 -6.59
N ARG A 47 0.81 -6.25 -5.57
CA ARG A 47 1.38 -7.59 -5.61
C ARG A 47 0.30 -8.65 -5.82
N ALA A 48 -0.82 -8.56 -5.09
CA ALA A 48 -1.95 -9.46 -5.25
C ALA A 48 -2.55 -9.39 -6.66
N CYS A 49 -2.72 -8.17 -7.21
CA CYS A 49 -3.18 -7.97 -8.58
C CYS A 49 -2.22 -8.61 -9.60
N ALA A 50 -0.90 -8.37 -9.47
CA ALA A 50 0.09 -8.94 -10.38
C ALA A 50 0.14 -10.48 -10.31
N LEU A 51 -0.01 -11.08 -9.13
CA LEU A 51 -0.14 -12.54 -8.98
C LEU A 51 -1.41 -13.08 -9.64
N ASN A 52 -2.53 -12.39 -9.50
CA ASN A 52 -3.78 -12.79 -10.15
C ASN A 52 -3.65 -12.72 -11.68
N ASP A 53 -3.06 -11.64 -12.19
CA ASP A 53 -2.76 -11.47 -13.61
C ASP A 53 -1.82 -12.56 -14.13
N LEU A 54 -0.81 -12.94 -13.35
CA LEU A 54 0.15 -14.00 -13.69
C LEU A 54 -0.55 -15.35 -13.86
N ARG A 55 -1.52 -15.66 -12.98
CA ARG A 55 -2.33 -16.89 -13.04
C ARG A 55 -3.25 -16.91 -14.26
N ALA A 56 -3.78 -15.75 -14.66
CA ALA A 56 -4.68 -15.63 -15.81
C ALA A 56 -3.92 -15.54 -17.15
N THR A 57 -2.64 -15.12 -17.14
CA THR A 57 -1.90 -14.87 -18.38
C THR A 57 -1.44 -16.17 -19.06
N ARG A 58 -1.62 -16.22 -20.39
CA ARG A 58 -1.15 -17.30 -21.26
C ARG A 58 0.02 -16.88 -22.15
N HIS A 59 0.45 -15.62 -22.06
CA HIS A 59 1.49 -15.06 -22.91
C HIS A 59 2.81 -14.97 -22.15
N GLU A 60 3.83 -15.69 -22.62
CA GLU A 60 5.15 -15.77 -21.96
C GLU A 60 5.82 -14.39 -21.78
N ARG A 61 5.68 -13.48 -22.75
CA ARG A 61 6.22 -12.11 -22.61
C ARG A 61 5.54 -11.32 -21.48
N ARG A 62 4.22 -11.47 -21.34
CA ARG A 62 3.46 -10.79 -20.27
C ARG A 62 3.77 -11.44 -18.92
N ARG A 63 3.93 -12.76 -18.87
CA ARG A 63 4.39 -13.49 -17.68
C ARG A 63 5.74 -12.96 -17.19
N ALA A 64 6.75 -12.90 -18.06
CA ALA A 64 8.07 -12.39 -17.70
C ALA A 64 8.05 -10.93 -17.21
N LEU A 65 7.16 -10.10 -17.75
CA LEU A 65 6.96 -8.74 -17.25
C LEU A 65 6.36 -8.75 -15.84
N LEU A 66 5.30 -9.53 -15.61
CA LEU A 66 4.63 -9.63 -14.31
C LEU A 66 5.56 -10.19 -13.23
N GLU A 67 6.43 -11.15 -13.56
CA GLU A 67 7.45 -11.68 -12.65
C GLU A 67 8.43 -10.60 -12.21
N ARG A 68 8.92 -9.77 -13.15
CA ARG A 68 9.80 -8.63 -12.83
C ARG A 68 9.08 -7.58 -11.98
N THR A 69 7.80 -7.33 -12.26
CA THR A 69 6.97 -6.44 -11.45
C THR A 69 6.82 -6.96 -10.03
N LEU A 70 6.57 -8.27 -9.86
CA LEU A 70 6.49 -8.90 -8.53
C LEU A 70 7.80 -8.78 -7.76
N GLU A 71 8.93 -9.06 -8.41
CA GLU A 71 10.24 -8.91 -7.79
C GLU A 71 10.51 -7.47 -7.34
N HIS A 72 10.11 -6.49 -8.14
CA HIS A 72 10.23 -5.08 -7.76
C HIS A 72 9.36 -4.72 -6.55
N LEU A 73 8.10 -5.17 -6.52
CA LEU A 73 7.18 -4.93 -5.41
C LEU A 73 7.66 -5.62 -4.13
N ASP A 74 8.18 -6.84 -4.23
CA ASP A 74 8.72 -7.60 -3.10
C ASP A 74 9.94 -6.89 -2.49
N ARG A 75 10.83 -6.31 -3.32
CA ARG A 75 11.95 -5.50 -2.82
C ARG A 75 11.48 -4.24 -2.08
N GLN A 76 10.49 -3.53 -2.61
CA GLN A 76 9.95 -2.33 -1.94
C GLN A 76 9.29 -2.68 -0.60
N LEU A 77 8.59 -3.82 -0.52
CA LEU A 77 8.01 -4.31 0.72
C LEU A 77 9.10 -4.67 1.73
N ALA A 78 10.14 -5.40 1.33
CA ALA A 78 11.25 -5.75 2.21
C ALA A 78 12.01 -4.51 2.73
N GLU A 79 12.21 -3.50 1.88
CA GLU A 79 12.80 -2.23 2.28
C GLU A 79 11.93 -1.55 3.33
N LEU A 80 10.61 -1.49 3.11
CA LEU A 80 9.66 -0.87 4.03
C LEU A 80 9.61 -1.61 5.38
N GLU A 81 9.59 -2.94 5.39
CA GLU A 81 9.62 -3.77 6.61
C GLU A 81 10.95 -3.64 7.38
N SER A 82 12.07 -3.48 6.65
CA SER A 82 13.37 -3.22 7.27
C SER A 82 13.45 -1.85 7.96
N LEU A 83 12.70 -0.87 7.44
CA LEU A 83 12.59 0.47 8.03
C LEU A 83 11.67 0.48 9.24
N GLU A 84 10.65 -0.39 9.29
CA GLU A 84 9.78 -0.56 10.47
C GLU A 84 10.49 -1.25 11.63
N SER A 85 11.48 -2.09 11.34
CA SER A 85 12.23 -2.86 12.35
C SER A 85 13.45 -2.12 12.95
N ARG A 86 13.72 -0.88 12.52
CA ARG A 86 14.83 -0.03 13.00
C ARG A 86 14.33 1.08 13.89
#